data_AF-A0A667ZFZ2-F1
#
_entry.id   AF-A0A667ZFZ2-F1
#
_cell.length_a   1.000
_cell.length_b   1.000
_cell.length_c   1.000
_cell.angle_alpha   90.00
_cell.angle_beta   90.00
_cell.angle_gamma   90.00
#
_symmetry.space_group_name_H-M   'P 1'
#
loop_
_entity.id
_entity.type
_entity.pdbx_description
1 polymer ?
#
loop_
_entity_poly.entity_id
_entity_poly.type
_entity_poly.pdbx_seq_one_letter_code
_entity_poly.pdbx_strand_id
1 'polypeptide(L)'
;MAEVKASLICGVVVAFLSSAVLAVVEDLDDTFKQARLDDVWLVDFYAPWCGYCKKLEPIWQDVGAELKSSGSPVRVGKMDATAYSGIASEFGVRGYPTIKLLKGDLAYNYKGPRTKDDIIEFANRVAGPAVRALPSKQMFEHMMKRHDVLFVYVGGESPLKEKYIDVASELIVYTYFFSASEDVLPETVTLPELPSVVVFKDGAYFTYDEYEDGTLSSWVNKERFQGYLEIDGFTLYELGETGSVWIKLTLIQRVAKEYREHFNRDFQFGHMDGNDYINSLIMGEVTVPSVIILNTSNEQYFLPSEPTETMEQLVQFINSVLNGSSQWREIEGAQQYLIHFNEKISVEA
;
A
#
# COMPACT_ATOMS: atom_id res chain seq x y z
N MET A 1 51.47 -52.53 -54.73
CA MET A 1 51.60 -52.29 -53.28
C MET A 1 51.46 -50.80 -53.04
N ALA A 2 50.35 -50.37 -52.44
CA ALA A 2 50.20 -49.20 -51.56
C ALA A 2 48.70 -48.91 -51.43
N GLU A 3 48.08 -49.45 -50.39
CA GLU A 3 46.76 -49.01 -49.91
C GLU A 3 46.91 -47.63 -49.27
N VAL A 4 46.04 -46.68 -49.61
CA VAL A 4 45.85 -45.45 -48.84
C VAL A 4 44.45 -45.46 -48.27
N LYS A 5 44.37 -45.80 -46.98
CA LYS A 5 43.17 -45.60 -46.15
C LYS A 5 43.00 -44.11 -45.88
N ALA A 6 41.96 -43.49 -46.46
CA ALA A 6 41.50 -42.17 -46.05
C ALA A 6 40.33 -42.35 -45.08
N SER A 7 40.60 -42.04 -43.80
CA SER A 7 39.66 -42.13 -42.69
C SER A 7 38.62 -41.00 -42.78
N LEU A 8 37.33 -41.35 -42.69
CA LEU A 8 36.25 -40.39 -42.46
C LEU A 8 36.47 -39.69 -41.11
N ILE A 9 36.61 -38.37 -41.12
CA ILE A 9 36.48 -37.54 -39.91
C ILE A 9 35.04 -37.01 -39.92
N CYS A 10 34.19 -37.61 -39.09
CA CYS A 10 32.83 -37.14 -38.83
C CYS A 10 32.94 -35.88 -37.96
N GLY A 11 32.86 -34.70 -38.58
CA GLY A 11 32.79 -33.44 -37.86
C GLY A 11 31.44 -33.29 -37.19
N VAL A 12 31.36 -33.60 -35.90
CA VAL A 12 30.19 -33.26 -35.07
C VAL A 12 30.24 -31.75 -34.84
N VAL A 13 29.45 -30.99 -35.61
CA VAL A 13 29.16 -29.59 -35.30
C VAL A 13 28.22 -29.60 -34.10
N VAL A 14 28.78 -29.40 -32.91
CA VAL A 14 28.00 -29.13 -31.70
C VAL A 14 27.48 -27.70 -31.84
N ALA A 15 26.24 -27.57 -32.31
CA ALA A 15 25.50 -26.32 -32.22
C ALA A 15 25.27 -26.04 -30.73
N PHE A 16 26.07 -25.12 -30.17
CA PHE A 16 25.73 -24.47 -28.91
C PHE A 16 24.47 -23.65 -29.16
N LEU A 17 23.31 -24.26 -28.93
CA LEU A 17 22.10 -23.51 -28.62
C LEU A 17 22.35 -22.83 -27.28
N SER A 18 22.87 -21.61 -27.30
CA SER A 18 22.77 -20.74 -26.14
C SER A 18 21.27 -20.56 -25.92
N SER A 19 20.72 -21.28 -24.93
CA SER A 19 19.47 -20.87 -24.33
C SER A 19 19.77 -19.49 -23.75
N ALA A 20 19.46 -18.44 -24.50
CA ALA A 20 19.35 -17.11 -23.92
C ALA A 20 18.26 -17.25 -22.87
N VAL A 21 18.66 -17.44 -21.62
CA VAL A 21 17.80 -17.14 -20.49
C VAL A 21 17.54 -15.66 -20.66
N LEU A 22 16.43 -15.31 -21.33
CA LEU A 22 15.94 -13.95 -21.38
C LEU A 22 15.92 -13.47 -19.94
N ALA A 23 16.86 -12.59 -19.61
CA ALA A 23 16.98 -12.05 -18.27
C ALA A 23 15.59 -11.60 -17.85
N VAL A 24 15.16 -12.17 -16.73
CA VAL A 24 13.80 -12.01 -16.22
C VAL A 24 13.62 -10.58 -15.67
N VAL A 25 14.71 -10.01 -15.18
CA VAL A 25 14.88 -8.60 -14.86
C VAL A 25 15.82 -7.99 -15.88
N GLU A 26 15.43 -6.85 -16.45
CA GLU A 26 16.21 -6.14 -17.46
C GLU A 26 17.11 -5.07 -16.81
N ASP A 27 18.40 -5.05 -17.19
CA ASP A 27 19.29 -3.94 -16.85
C ASP A 27 18.98 -2.75 -17.76
N LEU A 28 18.48 -1.66 -17.17
CA LEU A 28 18.04 -0.47 -17.88
C LEU A 28 19.17 0.55 -17.99
N ASP A 29 19.23 1.19 -19.16
CA ASP A 29 20.17 2.26 -19.47
C ASP A 29 19.43 3.56 -19.86
N ASP A 30 20.13 4.48 -20.51
CA ASP A 30 19.59 5.77 -20.92
C ASP A 30 18.55 5.68 -22.05
N THR A 31 18.53 4.58 -22.80
CA THR A 31 17.54 4.34 -23.87
C THR A 31 16.15 4.01 -23.32
N PHE A 32 16.09 3.53 -22.07
CA PHE A 32 14.86 3.17 -21.36
C PHE A 32 13.80 4.27 -21.39
N LYS A 33 14.23 5.53 -21.25
CA LYS A 33 13.31 6.67 -21.10
C LYS A 33 12.29 6.80 -22.24
N GLN A 34 12.73 6.55 -23.47
CA GLN A 34 11.84 6.64 -24.64
C GLN A 34 11.10 5.33 -24.90
N ALA A 35 11.77 4.19 -24.66
CA ALA A 35 11.20 2.87 -24.92
C ALA A 35 10.07 2.48 -23.93
N ARG A 36 10.00 3.11 -22.76
CA ARG A 36 9.06 2.72 -21.71
C ARG A 36 7.60 3.12 -21.92
N LEU A 37 7.30 4.09 -22.80
CA LEU A 37 5.99 4.75 -22.81
C LEU A 37 4.82 3.83 -23.19
N ASP A 38 5.11 2.80 -24.00
CA ASP A 38 4.11 1.83 -24.46
C ASP A 38 3.94 0.64 -23.50
N ASP A 39 4.80 0.51 -22.49
CA ASP A 39 4.86 -0.61 -21.56
C ASP A 39 4.61 -0.17 -20.11
N VAL A 40 4.28 -1.15 -19.25
CA VAL A 40 4.25 -0.95 -17.80
C VAL A 40 5.53 -1.54 -17.20
N TRP A 41 6.27 -0.72 -16.47
CA TRP A 41 7.58 -1.08 -15.93
C TRP A 41 7.60 -1.00 -14.42
N LEU A 42 8.02 -2.08 -13.76
CA LEU A 42 8.40 -2.08 -12.36
C LEU A 42 9.93 -1.97 -12.28
N VAL A 43 10.44 -0.89 -11.71
CA VAL A 43 11.87 -0.54 -11.75
C VAL A 43 12.44 -0.39 -10.34
N ASP A 44 13.55 -1.08 -10.08
CA ASP A 44 14.43 -0.85 -8.92
C ASP A 44 15.55 0.13 -9.30
N PHE A 45 15.51 1.32 -8.71
CA PHE A 45 16.59 2.30 -8.81
C PHE A 45 17.58 2.06 -7.67
N TYR A 46 18.73 1.48 -8.01
CA TYR A 46 19.70 0.98 -7.04
C TYR A 46 21.06 1.70 -7.13
N ALA A 47 21.91 1.43 -6.14
CA ALA A 47 23.33 1.79 -6.18
C ALA A 47 24.19 0.54 -5.89
N PRO A 48 25.28 0.27 -6.66
CA PRO A 48 26.05 -0.98 -6.54
C PRO A 48 26.66 -1.24 -5.16
N TRP A 49 26.94 -0.18 -4.40
CA TRP A 49 27.55 -0.23 -3.08
C TRP A 49 26.52 -0.30 -1.94
N CYS A 50 25.22 -0.11 -2.21
CA CYS A 50 24.19 -0.04 -1.19
C CYS A 50 23.87 -1.44 -0.62
N GLY A 51 24.03 -1.61 0.69
CA GLY A 51 23.75 -2.86 1.38
C GLY A 51 22.27 -3.29 1.30
N TYR A 52 21.34 -2.35 1.35
CA TYR A 52 19.91 -2.63 1.21
C TYR A 52 19.53 -3.07 -0.21
N CYS A 53 20.17 -2.50 -1.24
CA CYS A 53 19.98 -2.94 -2.63
C CYS A 53 20.46 -4.38 -2.82
N LYS A 54 21.64 -4.73 -2.28
CA LYS A 54 22.16 -6.11 -2.33
C LYS A 54 21.25 -7.13 -1.66
N LYS A 55 20.54 -6.73 -0.59
CA LYS A 55 19.53 -7.58 0.07
C LYS A 55 18.26 -7.74 -0.77
N LEU A 56 17.87 -6.69 -1.51
CA LEU A 56 16.68 -6.69 -2.37
C LEU A 56 16.90 -7.48 -3.68
N GLU A 57 18.10 -7.45 -4.25
CA GLU A 57 18.42 -8.10 -5.54
C GLU A 57 17.87 -9.53 -5.69
N PRO A 58 18.10 -10.49 -4.77
CA PRO A 58 17.53 -11.83 -4.93
C PRO A 58 15.99 -11.84 -4.94
N ILE A 59 15.36 -11.01 -4.10
CA ILE A 59 13.89 -10.85 -4.07
C ILE A 59 13.40 -10.25 -5.39
N TRP A 60 14.14 -9.29 -5.95
CA TRP A 60 13.81 -8.62 -7.20
C TRP A 60 13.83 -9.58 -8.40
N GLN A 61 14.80 -10.51 -8.43
CA GLN A 61 14.84 -11.57 -9.44
C GLN A 61 13.62 -12.49 -9.34
N ASP A 62 13.21 -12.87 -8.13
CA ASP A 62 12.02 -13.69 -7.92
C ASP A 62 10.73 -12.95 -8.32
N VAL A 63 10.63 -11.65 -8.04
CA VAL A 63 9.51 -10.79 -8.49
C VAL A 63 9.40 -10.80 -10.01
N GLY A 64 10.52 -10.57 -10.71
CA GLY A 64 10.53 -10.66 -12.17
C GLY A 64 10.08 -12.03 -12.67
N ALA A 65 10.52 -13.10 -12.02
CA ALA A 65 10.22 -14.47 -12.46
C ALA A 65 8.74 -14.78 -12.34
N GLU A 66 8.13 -14.39 -11.22
CA GLU A 66 6.71 -14.61 -10.94
C GLU A 66 5.81 -13.75 -11.84
N LEU A 67 6.14 -12.47 -12.05
CA LEU A 67 5.37 -11.61 -12.96
C LEU A 67 5.41 -12.13 -14.40
N LYS A 68 6.57 -12.60 -14.86
CA LYS A 68 6.70 -13.21 -16.18
C LYS A 68 5.97 -14.54 -16.30
N SER A 69 6.08 -15.42 -15.31
CA SER A 69 5.46 -16.76 -15.34
C SER A 69 3.93 -16.71 -15.22
N SER A 70 3.40 -15.73 -14.49
CA SER A 70 1.96 -15.48 -14.33
C SER A 70 1.33 -14.80 -15.55
N GLY A 71 2.13 -14.43 -16.57
CA GLY A 71 1.64 -13.74 -17.77
C GLY A 71 1.29 -12.28 -17.53
N SER A 72 1.85 -11.66 -16.48
CA SER A 72 1.66 -10.23 -16.21
C SER A 72 2.22 -9.39 -17.36
N PRO A 73 1.55 -8.29 -17.75
CA PRO A 73 2.08 -7.34 -18.73
C PRO A 73 3.19 -6.45 -18.14
N VAL A 74 3.48 -6.54 -16.83
CA VAL A 74 4.48 -5.72 -16.16
C VAL A 74 5.87 -6.24 -16.45
N ARG A 75 6.69 -5.42 -17.11
CA ARG A 75 8.12 -5.67 -17.31
C ARG A 75 8.90 -5.28 -16.05
N VAL A 76 9.88 -6.07 -15.67
CA VAL A 76 10.69 -5.80 -14.47
C VAL A 76 12.08 -5.39 -14.90
N GLY A 77 12.54 -4.25 -14.40
CA GLY A 77 13.85 -3.72 -14.69
C GLY A 77 14.58 -3.23 -13.45
N LYS A 78 15.87 -2.98 -13.60
CA LYS A 78 16.69 -2.31 -12.59
C LYS A 78 17.62 -1.31 -13.26
N MET A 79 17.91 -0.21 -12.56
CA MET A 79 18.76 0.84 -13.08
C MET A 79 19.75 1.31 -12.02
N ASP A 80 21.03 1.35 -12.38
CA ASP A 80 22.06 1.99 -11.56
C ASP A 80 21.86 3.50 -11.57
N ALA A 81 21.18 4.02 -10.55
CA ALA A 81 20.89 5.43 -10.41
C ALA A 81 22.14 6.29 -10.14
N THR A 82 23.29 5.67 -9.84
CA THR A 82 24.58 6.38 -9.72
C THR A 82 25.22 6.61 -11.08
N ALA A 83 25.03 5.68 -12.02
CA ALA A 83 25.45 5.82 -13.40
C ALA A 83 24.48 6.72 -14.21
N TYR A 84 23.18 6.61 -13.95
CA TYR A 84 22.10 7.31 -14.67
C TYR A 84 21.40 8.36 -13.80
N SER A 85 22.18 9.22 -13.13
CA SER A 85 21.69 10.18 -12.13
C SER A 85 20.67 11.19 -12.66
N GLY A 86 20.78 11.61 -13.93
CA GLY A 86 19.81 12.50 -14.56
C GLY A 86 18.41 11.88 -14.65
N ILE A 87 18.33 10.61 -15.05
CA ILE A 87 17.08 9.85 -15.15
C ILE A 87 16.51 9.59 -13.75
N ALA A 88 17.37 9.18 -12.82
CA ALA A 88 16.98 8.97 -11.42
C ALA A 88 16.38 10.25 -10.81
N SER A 89 17.01 11.41 -11.04
CA SER A 89 16.51 12.70 -10.57
C SER A 89 15.16 13.08 -11.18
N GLU A 90 14.95 12.80 -12.46
CA GLU A 90 13.68 13.08 -13.15
C GLU A 90 12.53 12.26 -12.58
N PHE A 91 12.77 11.00 -12.22
CA PHE A 91 11.80 10.19 -11.48
C PHE A 91 11.74 10.51 -9.99
N GLY A 92 12.49 11.50 -9.49
CA GLY A 92 12.46 11.91 -8.08
C GLY A 92 13.10 10.90 -7.13
N VAL A 93 14.07 10.11 -7.60
CA VAL A 93 14.82 9.17 -6.76
C VAL A 93 15.79 9.95 -5.88
N ARG A 94 15.60 9.86 -4.55
CA ARG A 94 16.41 10.56 -3.54
C ARG A 94 17.21 9.62 -2.63
N GLY A 95 17.01 8.32 -2.75
CA GLY A 95 17.66 7.30 -1.93
C GLY A 95 17.53 5.91 -2.57
N TYR A 96 18.25 4.93 -2.01
CA TYR A 96 18.35 3.60 -2.59
C TYR A 96 18.07 2.49 -1.57
N PRO A 97 17.38 1.40 -1.97
CA PRO A 97 16.67 1.24 -3.24
C PRO A 97 15.38 2.09 -3.27
N THR A 98 15.03 2.60 -4.45
CA THR A 98 13.71 3.19 -4.72
C THR A 98 12.99 2.33 -5.76
N ILE A 99 11.84 1.78 -5.40
CA ILE A 99 11.01 0.97 -6.30
C ILE A 99 9.90 1.85 -6.86
N LYS A 100 9.72 1.83 -8.18
CA LYS A 100 8.63 2.56 -8.86
C LYS A 100 7.95 1.70 -9.90
N LEU A 101 6.65 1.89 -10.06
CA LEU A 101 5.92 1.43 -11.24
C LEU A 101 5.68 2.61 -12.19
N LEU A 102 6.10 2.47 -13.44
CA LEU A 102 6.02 3.48 -14.48
C LEU A 102 5.00 3.02 -15.53
N LYS A 103 4.03 3.88 -15.85
CA LYS A 103 2.94 3.59 -16.79
C LYS A 103 2.59 4.86 -17.57
N GLY A 104 2.92 4.91 -18.85
CA GLY A 104 2.84 6.15 -19.62
C GLY A 104 3.66 7.24 -18.95
N ASP A 105 3.08 8.41 -18.69
CA ASP A 105 3.76 9.50 -17.96
C ASP A 105 3.70 9.38 -16.43
N LEU A 106 2.94 8.39 -15.92
CA LEU A 106 2.74 8.22 -14.48
C LEU A 106 3.86 7.40 -13.84
N ALA A 107 4.27 7.81 -12.65
CA ALA A 107 5.29 7.15 -11.85
C ALA A 107 4.81 6.99 -10.40
N TYR A 108 4.59 5.75 -10.00
CA TYR A 108 4.05 5.40 -8.69
C TYR A 108 5.15 4.89 -7.77
N ASN A 109 5.28 5.50 -6.59
CA ASN A 109 6.23 5.07 -5.58
C ASN A 109 5.72 3.86 -4.83
N TYR A 110 6.56 2.84 -4.70
CA TYR A 110 6.33 1.77 -3.74
C TYR A 110 7.00 2.12 -2.40
N LYS A 111 6.20 2.12 -1.32
CA LYS A 111 6.70 2.38 0.04
C LYS A 111 6.63 1.15 0.96
N GLY A 112 5.99 0.07 0.51
CA GLY A 112 5.66 -1.11 1.33
C GLY A 112 6.84 -2.02 1.69
N PRO A 113 6.54 -3.13 2.39
CA PRO A 113 7.53 -4.12 2.78
C PRO A 113 8.26 -4.71 1.58
N ARG A 114 9.59 -4.82 1.65
CA ARG A 114 10.41 -5.31 0.52
C ARG A 114 10.39 -6.84 0.39
N THR A 115 9.22 -7.45 0.48
CA THR A 115 9.01 -8.88 0.23
C THR A 115 8.55 -9.10 -1.21
N LYS A 116 8.69 -10.34 -1.69
CA LYS A 116 8.28 -10.70 -3.04
C LYS A 116 6.77 -10.49 -3.24
N ASP A 117 5.96 -10.96 -2.31
CA ASP A 117 4.51 -11.00 -2.46
C ASP A 117 3.90 -9.60 -2.42
N ASP A 118 4.39 -8.73 -1.52
CA ASP A 118 3.93 -7.33 -1.41
C ASP A 118 4.27 -6.51 -2.67
N ILE A 119 5.45 -6.70 -3.24
CA ILE A 119 5.88 -6.01 -4.47
C ILE A 119 5.04 -6.48 -5.67
N ILE A 120 4.74 -7.77 -5.77
CA ILE A 120 3.90 -8.33 -6.83
C ILE A 120 2.46 -7.83 -6.70
N GLU A 121 1.92 -7.79 -5.49
CA GLU A 121 0.58 -7.25 -5.27
C GLU A 121 0.50 -5.79 -5.71
N PHE A 122 1.47 -4.96 -5.30
CA PHE A 122 1.56 -3.58 -5.76
C PHE A 122 1.63 -3.47 -7.28
N ALA A 123 2.48 -4.27 -7.94
CA ALA A 123 2.61 -4.25 -9.39
C ALA A 123 1.28 -4.58 -10.08
N ASN A 124 0.60 -5.65 -9.64
CA ASN A 124 -0.70 -6.05 -10.17
C ASN A 124 -1.80 -5.02 -9.90
N ARG A 125 -1.75 -4.34 -8.75
CA ARG A 125 -2.69 -3.28 -8.38
C ARG A 125 -2.53 -2.05 -9.28
N VAL A 126 -1.32 -1.55 -9.45
CA VAL A 126 -1.09 -0.27 -10.12
C VAL A 126 -0.98 -0.41 -11.64
N ALA A 127 -0.58 -1.59 -12.16
CA ALA A 127 -0.56 -1.84 -13.60
C ALA A 127 -1.96 -1.88 -14.22
N GLY A 128 -2.97 -2.31 -13.46
CA GLY A 128 -4.35 -2.39 -13.90
C GLY A 128 -5.04 -1.02 -14.09
N PRO A 129 -6.32 -1.01 -14.47
CA PRO A 129 -7.12 0.23 -14.49
C PRO A 129 -7.32 0.74 -13.06
N ALA A 130 -7.43 2.06 -12.90
CA ALA A 130 -7.68 2.69 -11.60
C ALA A 130 -8.95 2.14 -10.94
N VAL A 131 -10.02 1.98 -11.73
CA VAL A 131 -11.28 1.35 -11.31
C VAL A 131 -11.50 0.06 -12.12
N ARG A 132 -11.66 -1.07 -11.44
CA ARG A 132 -11.90 -2.39 -12.06
C ARG A 132 -13.38 -2.75 -12.07
N ALA A 133 -13.93 -3.08 -13.23
CA ALA A 133 -15.31 -3.53 -13.31
C ALA A 133 -15.48 -4.94 -12.71
N LEU A 134 -16.53 -5.13 -11.93
CA LEU A 134 -17.00 -6.41 -11.42
C LEU A 134 -18.25 -6.82 -12.23
N PRO A 135 -18.10 -7.70 -13.25
CA PRO A 135 -19.17 -7.96 -14.20
C PRO A 135 -20.21 -8.98 -13.70
N SER A 136 -20.01 -9.59 -12.54
CA SER A 136 -20.89 -10.66 -12.04
C SER A 136 -20.80 -10.82 -10.53
N LYS A 137 -21.87 -11.35 -9.93
CA LYS A 137 -21.91 -11.74 -8.50
C LYS A 137 -20.73 -12.64 -8.11
N GLN A 138 -20.38 -13.60 -8.96
CA GLN A 138 -19.26 -14.52 -8.71
C GLN A 138 -17.91 -13.80 -8.61
N MET A 139 -17.67 -12.81 -9.47
CA MET A 139 -16.45 -12.00 -9.41
C MET A 139 -16.43 -11.12 -8.16
N PHE A 140 -17.57 -10.51 -7.82
CA PHE A 140 -17.72 -9.74 -6.59
C PHE A 140 -17.41 -10.59 -5.35
N GLU A 141 -18.01 -11.77 -5.23
CA GLU A 141 -17.75 -12.71 -4.13
C GLU A 141 -16.29 -13.18 -4.08
N HIS A 142 -15.66 -13.39 -5.25
CA HIS A 142 -14.26 -13.76 -5.31
C HIS A 142 -13.36 -12.62 -4.78
N MET A 143 -13.64 -11.37 -5.16
CA MET A 143 -12.89 -10.20 -4.68
C MET A 143 -13.09 -9.97 -3.18
N MET A 144 -14.32 -10.13 -2.67
CA MET A 144 -14.63 -10.07 -1.24
C MET A 144 -13.89 -11.12 -0.40
N LYS A 145 -13.47 -12.25 -0.98
CA LYS A 145 -12.67 -13.27 -0.30
C LYS A 145 -11.16 -13.00 -0.35
N ARG A 146 -10.72 -12.19 -1.31
CA ARG A 146 -9.31 -11.90 -1.57
C ARG A 146 -8.86 -10.60 -0.90
N HIS A 147 -9.79 -9.68 -0.67
CA HIS A 147 -9.52 -8.35 -0.12
C HIS A 147 -10.40 -8.12 1.10
N ASP A 148 -9.79 -7.65 2.20
CA ASP A 148 -10.51 -7.35 3.43
C ASP A 148 -11.31 -6.04 3.35
N VAL A 149 -10.89 -5.14 2.46
CA VAL A 149 -11.56 -3.87 2.18
C VAL A 149 -11.76 -3.72 0.68
N LEU A 150 -13.00 -3.44 0.27
CA LEU A 150 -13.38 -3.33 -1.13
C LEU A 150 -14.19 -2.05 -1.37
N PHE A 151 -13.61 -1.07 -2.05
CA PHE A 151 -14.35 0.11 -2.51
C PHE A 151 -15.03 -0.18 -3.85
N VAL A 152 -16.32 0.11 -3.95
CA VAL A 152 -17.14 -0.17 -5.12
C VAL A 152 -18.01 1.04 -5.44
N TYR A 153 -17.84 1.60 -6.64
CA TYR A 153 -18.81 2.51 -7.23
C TYR A 153 -19.98 1.73 -7.84
N VAL A 154 -21.20 2.11 -7.50
CA VAL A 154 -22.42 1.45 -7.96
C VAL A 154 -23.29 2.48 -8.67
N GLY A 155 -23.51 2.31 -9.97
CA GLY A 155 -24.36 3.19 -10.77
C GLY A 155 -23.85 3.45 -12.18
N GLY A 156 -24.52 4.39 -12.87
CA GLY A 156 -24.22 4.79 -14.25
C GLY A 156 -23.14 5.87 -14.36
N GLU A 157 -23.15 6.66 -15.43
CA GLU A 157 -22.29 7.85 -15.53
C GLU A 157 -22.80 8.96 -14.60
N SER A 158 -21.90 9.61 -13.87
CA SER A 158 -22.24 10.75 -13.00
C SER A 158 -21.01 11.57 -12.61
N PRO A 159 -21.18 12.81 -12.11
CA PRO A 159 -20.07 13.58 -11.53
C PRO A 159 -19.39 12.86 -10.35
N LEU A 160 -20.15 12.05 -9.59
CA LEU A 160 -19.58 11.22 -8.52
C LEU A 160 -18.64 10.14 -9.08
N LYS A 161 -18.94 9.58 -10.26
CA LYS A 161 -18.08 8.60 -10.93
C LYS A 161 -16.75 9.20 -11.33
N GLU A 162 -16.76 10.41 -11.90
CA GLU A 162 -15.55 11.15 -12.27
C GLU A 162 -14.69 11.40 -11.03
N LYS A 163 -15.29 11.96 -9.96
CA LYS A 163 -14.61 12.13 -8.64
C LYS A 163 -14.03 10.81 -8.13
N TYR A 164 -14.76 9.70 -8.23
CA TYR A 164 -14.30 8.38 -7.78
C TYR A 164 -13.13 7.86 -8.61
N ILE A 165 -13.11 8.09 -9.93
CA ILE A 165 -11.99 7.73 -10.80
C ILE A 165 -10.74 8.55 -10.47
N ASP A 166 -10.89 9.84 -10.17
CA ASP A 166 -9.79 10.70 -9.77
C ASP A 166 -9.17 10.22 -8.45
N VAL A 167 -10.01 9.98 -7.43
CA VAL A 167 -9.58 9.42 -6.14
C VAL A 167 -8.95 8.05 -6.31
N ALA A 168 -9.53 7.18 -7.13
CA ALA A 168 -8.97 5.87 -7.42
C ALA A 168 -7.59 5.99 -8.08
N SER A 169 -7.40 6.94 -8.99
CA SER A 169 -6.11 7.16 -9.68
C SER A 169 -5.03 7.67 -8.73
N GLU A 170 -5.40 8.49 -7.75
CA GLU A 170 -4.50 9.01 -6.71
C GLU A 170 -4.14 7.92 -5.69
N LEU A 171 -5.13 7.17 -5.22
CA LEU A 171 -5.00 6.24 -4.09
C LEU A 171 -4.79 4.77 -4.50
N ILE A 172 -4.64 4.47 -5.80
CA ILE A 172 -4.38 3.11 -6.32
C ILE A 172 -3.11 2.49 -5.72
N VAL A 173 -2.18 3.32 -5.27
CA VAL A 173 -0.95 2.85 -4.62
C VAL A 173 -1.21 2.22 -3.26
N TYR A 174 -2.35 2.51 -2.63
CA TYR A 174 -2.72 2.03 -1.29
C TYR A 174 -3.81 0.96 -1.33
N THR A 175 -4.82 1.09 -2.19
CA THR A 175 -5.98 0.18 -2.19
C THR A 175 -6.57 -0.04 -3.58
N TYR A 176 -7.39 -1.10 -3.72
CA TYR A 176 -8.10 -1.41 -4.95
C TYR A 176 -9.45 -0.70 -5.02
N PHE A 177 -9.81 -0.24 -6.22
CA PHE A 177 -11.11 0.39 -6.51
C PHE A 177 -11.85 -0.40 -7.59
N PHE A 178 -13.16 -0.51 -7.42
CA PHE A 178 -14.01 -1.31 -8.28
C PHE A 178 -15.27 -0.56 -8.69
N SER A 179 -15.91 -1.04 -9.74
CA SER A 179 -17.25 -0.62 -10.13
C SER A 179 -18.13 -1.82 -10.40
N ALA A 180 -19.42 -1.70 -10.11
CA ALA A 180 -20.39 -2.75 -10.33
C ALA A 180 -21.76 -2.16 -10.67
N SER A 181 -22.60 -2.94 -11.34
CA SER A 181 -24.03 -2.66 -11.40
C SER A 181 -24.72 -3.14 -10.12
N GLU A 182 -25.89 -2.60 -9.82
CA GLU A 182 -26.62 -2.95 -8.59
C GLU A 182 -26.94 -4.45 -8.51
N ASP A 183 -27.23 -5.10 -9.65
CA ASP A 183 -27.54 -6.53 -9.72
C ASP A 183 -26.35 -7.46 -9.42
N VAL A 184 -25.12 -6.93 -9.42
CA VAL A 184 -23.91 -7.68 -9.05
C VAL A 184 -23.74 -7.76 -7.53
N LEU A 185 -24.38 -6.88 -6.77
CA LEU A 185 -24.29 -6.86 -5.31
C LEU A 185 -25.10 -8.01 -4.68
N PRO A 186 -24.74 -8.44 -3.46
CA PRO A 186 -25.57 -9.35 -2.67
C PRO A 186 -26.95 -8.74 -2.38
N GLU A 187 -28.00 -9.57 -2.35
CA GLU A 187 -29.38 -9.13 -2.10
C GLU A 187 -29.59 -8.50 -0.72
N THR A 188 -28.67 -8.73 0.22
CA THR A 188 -28.66 -8.12 1.55
C THR A 188 -28.20 -6.67 1.54
N VAL A 189 -27.62 -6.19 0.44
CA VAL A 189 -27.15 -4.81 0.30
C VAL A 189 -28.30 -3.96 -0.22
N THR A 190 -28.74 -3.00 0.59
CA THR A 190 -29.70 -1.97 0.20
C THR A 190 -29.01 -0.62 0.17
N LEU A 191 -28.98 0.00 -1.00
CA LEU A 191 -28.40 1.33 -1.19
C LEU A 191 -29.50 2.40 -1.13
N PRO A 192 -29.35 3.46 -0.34
CA PRO A 192 -30.38 4.50 -0.21
C PRO A 192 -30.64 5.23 -1.54
N GLU A 193 -29.56 5.53 -2.26
CA GLU A 193 -29.58 6.30 -3.51
C GLU A 193 -28.55 5.76 -4.50
N LEU A 194 -28.82 5.97 -5.79
CA LEU A 194 -27.87 5.69 -6.87
C LEU A 194 -27.61 6.96 -7.68
N PRO A 195 -26.36 7.19 -8.12
CA PRO A 195 -25.17 6.35 -7.88
C PRO A 195 -24.63 6.48 -6.44
N SER A 196 -23.91 5.46 -5.97
CA SER A 196 -23.31 5.44 -4.63
C SER A 196 -21.88 4.90 -4.66
N VAL A 197 -21.05 5.35 -3.71
CA VAL A 197 -19.76 4.72 -3.40
C VAL A 197 -19.92 3.94 -2.11
N VAL A 198 -19.58 2.66 -2.16
CA VAL A 198 -19.75 1.71 -1.05
C VAL A 198 -18.40 1.11 -0.70
N VAL A 199 -18.11 0.97 0.60
CA VAL A 199 -16.98 0.18 1.08
C VAL A 199 -17.50 -1.06 1.78
N PHE A 200 -17.01 -2.23 1.38
CA PHE A 200 -17.26 -3.50 2.05
C PHE A 200 -16.05 -3.86 2.88
N LYS A 201 -16.25 -4.08 4.19
CA LYS A 201 -15.22 -4.53 5.12
C LYS A 201 -15.81 -5.05 6.42
N ASP A 202 -15.05 -5.86 7.15
CA ASP A 202 -15.43 -6.38 8.47
C ASP A 202 -16.79 -7.11 8.51
N GLY A 203 -17.22 -7.67 7.37
CA GLY A 203 -18.52 -8.33 7.21
C GLY A 203 -19.72 -7.37 7.11
N ALA A 204 -19.49 -6.07 6.94
CA ALA A 204 -20.49 -5.03 6.76
C ALA A 204 -20.20 -4.19 5.49
N TYR A 205 -21.10 -3.24 5.20
CA TYR A 205 -20.89 -2.25 4.15
C TYR A 205 -21.28 -0.86 4.63
N PHE A 206 -20.61 0.16 4.11
CA PHE A 206 -20.84 1.57 4.43
C PHE A 206 -20.92 2.38 3.15
N THR A 207 -21.87 3.30 3.07
CA THR A 207 -22.07 4.18 1.92
C THR A 207 -21.49 5.55 2.22
N TYR A 208 -20.82 6.15 1.24
CA TYR A 208 -20.31 7.51 1.33
C TYR A 208 -21.44 8.54 1.28
N ASP A 209 -21.42 9.51 2.20
CA ASP A 209 -22.29 10.68 2.22
C ASP A 209 -21.45 11.98 2.27
N GLU A 210 -21.58 12.85 1.26
CA GLU A 210 -20.75 14.06 1.15
C GLU A 210 -20.98 15.07 2.30
N TYR A 211 -22.17 15.07 2.92
CA TYR A 211 -22.47 15.96 4.05
C TYR A 211 -21.90 15.44 5.37
N GLU A 212 -21.96 14.13 5.59
CA GLU A 212 -21.48 13.52 6.84
C GLU A 212 -19.99 13.20 6.83
N ASP A 213 -19.45 12.79 5.68
CA ASP A 213 -18.09 12.25 5.54
C ASP A 213 -17.09 13.25 4.96
N GLY A 214 -17.56 14.39 4.43
CA GLY A 214 -16.71 15.38 3.78
C GLY A 214 -16.25 14.92 2.39
N THR A 215 -14.97 15.11 2.05
CA THR A 215 -14.47 14.76 0.71
C THR A 215 -14.31 13.26 0.53
N LEU A 216 -14.58 12.76 -0.68
CA LEU A 216 -14.45 11.35 -1.02
C LEU A 216 -13.04 10.81 -0.77
N SER A 217 -12.00 11.59 -1.06
CA SER A 217 -10.60 11.21 -0.78
C SER A 217 -10.34 11.03 0.73
N SER A 218 -10.85 11.94 1.56
CA SER A 218 -10.74 11.84 3.02
C SER A 218 -11.47 10.60 3.55
N TRP A 219 -12.68 10.35 3.05
CA TRP A 219 -13.45 9.17 3.44
C TRP A 219 -12.77 7.86 3.03
N VAL A 220 -12.26 7.76 1.79
CA VAL A 220 -11.52 6.58 1.33
C VAL A 220 -10.26 6.35 2.16
N ASN A 221 -9.48 7.41 2.44
CA ASN A 221 -8.27 7.28 3.26
C ASN A 221 -8.58 6.72 4.64
N LYS A 222 -9.67 7.16 5.26
CA LYS A 222 -10.11 6.64 6.55
C LYS A 222 -10.65 5.21 6.45
N GLU A 223 -11.47 4.92 5.45
CA GLU A 223 -12.16 3.63 5.37
C GLU A 223 -11.30 2.51 4.76
N ARG A 224 -10.12 2.80 4.18
CA ARG A 224 -9.25 1.79 3.53
C ARG A 224 -8.63 0.78 4.50
N PHE A 225 -8.74 1.03 5.80
CA PHE A 225 -8.27 0.14 6.86
C PHE A 225 -9.43 -0.66 7.45
N GLN A 226 -9.14 -1.90 7.85
CA GLN A 226 -10.07 -2.71 8.63
C GLN A 226 -10.39 -1.99 9.94
N GLY A 227 -11.59 -2.22 10.49
CA GLY A 227 -11.94 -1.68 11.81
C GLY A 227 -11.02 -2.16 12.93
N TYR A 228 -10.32 -3.27 12.73
CA TYR A 228 -9.27 -3.79 13.61
C TYR A 228 -8.17 -4.45 12.79
N LEU A 229 -6.90 -4.08 12.99
CA LEU A 229 -5.78 -4.64 12.23
C LEU A 229 -4.51 -4.92 13.06
N GLU A 230 -3.64 -5.79 12.56
CA GLU A 230 -2.26 -5.95 13.04
C GLU A 230 -1.39 -4.84 12.45
N ILE A 231 -0.75 -4.07 13.31
CA ILE A 231 0.00 -2.86 12.99
C ILE A 231 1.48 -3.18 13.17
N ASP A 232 2.19 -3.18 12.06
CA ASP A 232 3.65 -3.11 12.06
C ASP A 232 4.12 -1.65 11.89
N GLY A 233 5.43 -1.43 11.85
CA GLY A 233 6.00 -0.09 11.68
C GLY A 233 5.63 0.58 10.35
N PHE A 234 5.31 -0.20 9.31
CA PHE A 234 4.92 0.32 8.00
C PHE A 234 3.45 0.74 7.99
N THR A 235 2.58 -0.14 8.47
CA THR A 235 1.16 0.11 8.63
C THR A 235 0.91 1.28 9.57
N LEU A 236 1.70 1.44 10.64
CA LEU A 236 1.64 2.61 11.50
C LEU A 236 2.00 3.92 10.77
N TYR A 237 2.99 3.89 9.89
CA TYR A 237 3.33 5.05 9.05
C TYR A 237 2.17 5.41 8.11
N GLU A 238 1.55 4.43 7.46
CA GLU A 238 0.35 4.66 6.62
C GLU A 238 -0.84 5.17 7.42
N LEU A 239 -1.02 4.68 8.65
CA LEU A 239 -2.05 5.14 9.58
C LEU A 239 -1.78 6.55 10.12
N GLY A 240 -0.52 6.98 10.11
CA GLY A 240 -0.11 8.33 10.48
C GLY A 240 -0.81 9.42 9.66
N GLU A 241 -1.17 9.11 8.42
CA GLU A 241 -1.93 10.00 7.53
C GLU A 241 -3.44 10.03 7.86
N THR A 242 -3.92 9.13 8.73
CA THR A 242 -5.35 8.92 9.02
C THR A 242 -5.74 8.98 10.49
N GLY A 243 -4.77 9.17 11.40
CA GLY A 243 -4.95 9.36 12.84
C GLY A 243 -5.09 8.08 13.67
N SER A 244 -4.47 8.07 14.86
CA SER A 244 -4.62 7.20 16.07
C SER A 244 -4.57 5.67 15.99
N VAL A 245 -3.70 5.05 16.82
CA VAL A 245 -3.35 3.61 16.91
C VAL A 245 -3.17 3.11 18.36
N TRP A 246 -3.38 1.78 18.64
CA TRP A 246 -3.55 1.18 19.99
C TRP A 246 -3.03 -0.26 20.21
N ILE A 247 -2.98 -0.75 21.47
CA ILE A 247 -2.58 -2.14 21.87
C ILE A 247 -3.35 -2.67 23.12
N LYS A 248 -4.07 -3.80 22.99
CA LYS A 248 -4.45 -4.86 23.97
C LYS A 248 -5.49 -5.76 23.29
N LEU A 249 -5.02 -6.92 22.79
CA LEU A 249 -5.64 -7.69 21.70
C LEU A 249 -7.15 -7.92 21.82
N THR A 250 -7.62 -8.63 22.85
CA THR A 250 -9.00 -9.12 22.92
C THR A 250 -10.02 -8.06 23.32
N LEU A 251 -9.60 -7.07 24.11
CA LEU A 251 -10.47 -6.00 24.60
C LEU A 251 -10.72 -4.95 23.52
N ILE A 252 -9.65 -4.57 22.80
CA ILE A 252 -9.72 -3.59 21.73
C ILE A 252 -10.50 -4.14 20.54
N GLN A 253 -10.33 -5.42 20.18
CA GLN A 253 -11.15 -6.06 19.15
C GLN A 253 -12.65 -5.92 19.44
N ARG A 254 -13.04 -6.14 20.69
CA ARG A 254 -14.44 -6.04 21.11
C ARG A 254 -14.94 -4.59 21.08
N VAL A 255 -14.16 -3.62 21.58
CA VAL A 255 -14.54 -2.21 21.50
C VAL A 255 -14.62 -1.72 20.06
N ALA A 256 -13.64 -2.06 19.22
CA ALA A 256 -13.62 -1.73 17.80
C ALA A 256 -14.85 -2.28 17.06
N LYS A 257 -15.33 -3.46 17.45
CA LYS A 257 -16.52 -4.09 16.87
C LYS A 257 -17.83 -3.57 17.46
N GLU A 258 -17.96 -3.55 18.78
CA GLU A 258 -19.21 -3.25 19.50
C GLU A 258 -19.51 -1.73 19.56
N TYR A 259 -18.48 -0.87 19.56
CA TYR A 259 -18.59 0.60 19.62
C TYR A 259 -18.19 1.27 18.30
N ARG A 260 -18.19 0.54 17.17
CA ARG A 260 -17.76 1.06 15.87
C ARG A 260 -18.46 2.38 15.51
N GLU A 261 -19.79 2.42 15.59
CA GLU A 261 -20.60 3.61 15.27
C GLU A 261 -20.26 4.85 16.12
N HIS A 262 -19.67 4.66 17.31
CA HIS A 262 -19.33 5.75 18.22
C HIS A 262 -17.91 6.26 18.01
N PHE A 263 -16.98 5.39 17.57
CA PHE A 263 -15.55 5.71 17.57
C PHE A 263 -14.88 5.61 16.20
N ASN A 264 -15.48 4.95 15.20
CA ASN A 264 -14.88 4.81 13.87
C ASN A 264 -14.66 6.15 13.18
N ARG A 265 -15.37 7.21 13.62
CA ARG A 265 -15.20 8.54 13.07
C ARG A 265 -13.90 9.20 13.47
N ASP A 266 -13.46 8.94 14.70
CA ASP A 266 -12.34 9.64 15.34
C ASP A 266 -11.11 8.75 15.55
N PHE A 267 -11.30 7.42 15.56
CA PHE A 267 -10.24 6.46 15.87
C PHE A 267 -10.18 5.31 14.87
N GLN A 268 -8.96 4.91 14.56
CA GLN A 268 -8.66 3.57 14.05
C GLN A 268 -8.17 2.68 15.18
N PHE A 269 -8.48 1.39 15.10
CA PHE A 269 -8.09 0.41 16.10
C PHE A 269 -7.16 -0.63 15.48
N GLY A 270 -6.17 -1.05 16.27
CA GLY A 270 -5.34 -2.19 15.92
C GLY A 270 -4.54 -2.69 17.11
N HIS A 271 -3.54 -3.49 16.83
CA HIS A 271 -2.56 -3.97 17.80
C HIS A 271 -1.19 -4.06 17.15
N MET A 272 -0.13 -3.87 17.94
CA MET A 272 1.25 -4.10 17.52
C MET A 272 1.86 -5.12 18.48
N ASP A 273 2.57 -6.09 17.93
CA ASP A 273 3.30 -7.08 18.72
C ASP A 273 4.65 -6.52 19.19
N GLY A 274 4.89 -6.62 20.50
CA GLY A 274 6.05 -6.01 21.15
C GLY A 274 5.88 -4.50 21.36
N ASN A 275 6.94 -3.87 21.89
CA ASN A 275 6.96 -2.44 22.22
C ASN A 275 8.18 -1.71 21.65
N ASP A 276 9.11 -2.38 20.96
CA ASP A 276 10.37 -1.78 20.51
C ASP A 276 10.17 -0.55 19.60
N TYR A 277 9.22 -0.65 18.65
CA TYR A 277 8.90 0.46 17.76
C TYR A 277 8.24 1.61 18.51
N ILE A 278 7.25 1.33 19.36
CA ILE A 278 6.54 2.35 20.15
C ILE A 278 7.51 3.05 21.12
N ASN A 279 8.38 2.29 21.78
CA ASN A 279 9.40 2.81 22.68
C ASN A 279 10.34 3.78 21.95
N SER A 280 10.71 3.44 20.72
CA SER A 280 11.52 4.30 19.86
C SER A 280 10.76 5.56 19.42
N LEU A 281 9.46 5.45 19.17
CA LEU A 281 8.60 6.57 18.75
C LEU A 281 8.40 7.58 19.88
N ILE A 282 8.08 7.12 21.09
CA ILE A 282 7.81 8.00 22.23
C ILE A 282 9.05 8.32 23.07
N MET A 283 10.22 7.80 22.65
CA MET A 283 11.50 7.88 23.37
C MET A 283 11.36 7.48 24.85
N GLY A 284 10.65 6.38 25.11
CA GLY A 284 10.29 5.92 26.45
C GLY A 284 10.05 4.42 26.51
N GLU A 285 9.66 3.92 27.68
CA GLU A 285 9.30 2.50 27.86
C GLU A 285 7.81 2.35 28.12
N VAL A 286 7.14 1.57 27.27
CA VAL A 286 5.76 1.12 27.47
C VAL A 286 5.78 -0.33 27.94
N THR A 287 5.09 -0.65 29.03
CA THR A 287 4.95 -2.02 29.49
C THR A 287 3.97 -2.80 28.62
N VAL A 288 4.23 -4.07 28.34
CA VAL A 288 3.33 -4.92 27.56
C VAL A 288 2.55 -5.85 28.51
N PRO A 289 1.20 -5.94 28.41
CA PRO A 289 0.32 -5.20 27.51
C PRO A 289 -0.04 -3.80 28.04
N SER A 290 -0.10 -2.80 27.16
CA SER A 290 -0.56 -1.44 27.49
C SER A 290 -1.29 -0.82 26.32
N VAL A 291 -2.24 0.06 26.62
CA VAL A 291 -3.04 0.81 25.64
C VAL A 291 -2.40 2.19 25.44
N ILE A 292 -2.22 2.62 24.19
CA ILE A 292 -1.71 3.94 23.82
C ILE A 292 -2.61 4.55 22.76
N ILE A 293 -2.74 5.88 22.72
CA ILE A 293 -3.46 6.64 21.70
C ILE A 293 -2.45 7.52 21.02
N LEU A 294 -2.38 7.52 19.69
CA LEU A 294 -1.39 8.29 18.94
C LEU A 294 -2.06 9.33 18.03
N ASN A 295 -2.19 10.57 18.47
CA ASN A 295 -2.60 11.62 17.55
C ASN A 295 -1.40 12.03 16.67
N THR A 296 -1.39 11.52 15.44
CA THR A 296 -0.31 11.72 14.47
C THR A 296 -0.34 13.10 13.85
N SER A 297 -1.51 13.76 13.81
CA SER A 297 -1.67 15.10 13.24
C SER A 297 -1.01 16.19 14.08
N ASN A 298 -0.93 16.00 15.40
CA ASN A 298 -0.33 16.95 16.33
C ASN A 298 0.83 16.36 17.13
N GLU A 299 1.33 15.18 16.72
CA GLU A 299 2.46 14.49 17.33
C GLU A 299 2.28 14.27 18.84
N GLN A 300 1.08 13.89 19.27
CA GLN A 300 0.75 13.63 20.66
C GLN A 300 0.43 12.17 20.91
N TYR A 301 0.72 11.71 22.12
CA TYR A 301 0.23 10.44 22.60
C TYR A 301 -0.44 10.53 23.97
N PHE A 302 -1.33 9.58 24.23
CA PHE A 302 -2.05 9.45 25.50
C PHE A 302 -1.85 8.04 26.05
N LEU A 303 -1.63 7.96 27.35
CA LEU A 303 -1.58 6.69 28.10
C LEU A 303 -2.68 6.71 29.15
N PRO A 304 -3.34 5.57 29.42
CA PRO A 304 -4.33 5.50 30.46
C PRO A 304 -3.64 5.71 31.81
N SER A 305 -4.31 6.45 32.70
CA SER A 305 -3.78 6.71 34.05
C SER A 305 -3.70 5.44 34.90
N GLU A 306 -4.52 4.44 34.58
CA GLU A 306 -4.61 3.14 35.24
C GLU A 306 -4.67 2.02 34.19
N PRO A 307 -4.23 0.78 34.50
CA PRO A 307 -4.34 -0.34 33.57
C PRO A 307 -5.79 -0.58 33.13
N THR A 308 -6.02 -0.62 31.82
CA THR A 308 -7.34 -0.92 31.24
C THR A 308 -7.55 -2.43 31.18
N GLU A 309 -8.29 -2.98 32.14
CA GLU A 309 -8.61 -4.41 32.23
C GLU A 309 -10.00 -4.75 31.68
N THR A 310 -10.94 -3.81 31.70
CA THR A 310 -12.32 -3.99 31.25
C THR A 310 -12.72 -3.08 30.09
N MET A 311 -13.78 -3.44 29.37
CA MET A 311 -14.25 -2.66 28.21
C MET A 311 -14.70 -1.27 28.64
N GLU A 312 -15.36 -1.17 29.79
CA GLU A 312 -15.83 0.09 30.35
C GLU A 312 -14.66 1.04 30.63
N GLN A 313 -13.55 0.53 31.19
CA GLN A 313 -12.34 1.33 31.42
C GLN A 313 -11.72 1.81 30.12
N LEU A 314 -11.66 0.95 29.10
CA LEU A 314 -11.15 1.32 27.78
C LEU A 314 -12.03 2.38 27.09
N VAL A 315 -13.34 2.20 27.12
CA VAL A 315 -14.32 3.16 26.58
C VAL A 315 -14.26 4.49 27.33
N GLN A 316 -14.10 4.48 28.66
CA GLN A 316 -13.91 5.70 29.46
C GLN A 316 -12.63 6.43 29.06
N PHE A 317 -11.53 5.71 28.86
CA PHE A 317 -10.26 6.29 28.43
C PHE A 317 -10.34 6.91 27.02
N ILE A 318 -10.99 6.23 26.07
CA ILE A 318 -11.22 6.78 24.72
C ILE A 318 -12.04 8.07 24.81
N ASN A 319 -13.14 8.04 25.57
CA ASN A 319 -13.98 9.21 25.76
C ASN A 319 -13.27 10.36 26.48
N SER A 320 -12.36 10.07 27.42
CA SER A 320 -11.59 11.10 28.10
C SER A 320 -10.57 11.79 27.18
N VAL A 321 -10.14 11.12 26.09
CA VAL A 321 -9.40 11.79 25.02
C VAL A 321 -10.30 12.64 24.16
N LEU A 322 -11.44 12.12 23.69
CA LEU A 322 -12.38 12.87 22.85
C LEU A 322 -12.86 14.17 23.51
N ASN A 323 -13.12 14.15 24.81
CA ASN A 323 -13.59 15.31 25.56
C ASN A 323 -12.45 16.22 26.06
N GLY A 324 -11.18 15.90 25.75
CA GLY A 324 -10.01 16.69 26.13
C GLY A 324 -9.63 16.66 27.61
N SER A 325 -10.14 15.70 28.40
CA SER A 325 -9.83 15.58 29.83
C SER A 325 -8.58 14.73 30.13
N SER A 326 -8.14 13.89 29.18
CA SER A 326 -6.90 13.12 29.27
C SER A 326 -5.66 14.00 29.10
N GLN A 327 -4.60 13.72 29.86
CA GLN A 327 -3.28 14.33 29.65
C GLN A 327 -2.59 13.71 28.43
N TRP A 328 -2.05 14.56 27.56
CA TRP A 328 -1.22 14.17 26.43
C TRP A 328 0.27 14.38 26.72
N ARG A 329 1.11 13.72 25.93
CA ARG A 329 2.56 13.90 25.88
C ARG A 329 2.99 14.04 24.42
N GLU A 330 4.09 14.74 24.17
CA GLU A 330 4.63 14.95 22.82
C GLU A 330 5.46 13.74 22.38
N ILE A 331 5.42 13.43 21.08
CA ILE A 331 6.23 12.39 20.46
C ILE A 331 7.61 12.99 20.14
N GLU A 332 8.60 12.72 20.97
CA GLU A 332 9.98 13.17 20.72
C GLU A 332 10.63 12.36 19.59
N GLY A 333 10.99 13.02 18.48
CA GLY A 333 11.76 12.39 17.39
C GLY A 333 11.07 12.29 16.03
N ALA A 334 9.83 12.80 15.89
CA ALA A 334 9.14 12.88 14.60
C ALA A 334 10.00 13.56 13.51
N GLN A 335 10.79 14.57 13.87
CA GLN A 335 11.71 15.27 12.96
C GLN A 335 12.85 14.42 12.37
N GLN A 336 13.24 13.29 12.97
CA GLN A 336 14.33 12.45 12.42
C GLN A 336 13.84 11.39 11.42
N TYR A 337 12.55 11.08 11.41
CA TYR A 337 11.91 10.18 10.43
C TYR A 337 11.10 10.96 9.37
N LEU A 338 10.82 12.24 9.63
CA LEU A 338 10.30 13.22 8.68
C LEU A 338 11.47 13.92 7.98
N ILE A 339 11.87 13.43 6.81
CA ILE A 339 12.57 14.27 5.85
C ILE A 339 11.65 15.47 5.55
N HIS A 340 12.10 16.65 5.95
CA HIS A 340 11.50 17.97 5.71
C HIS A 340 10.61 18.07 4.45
N PHE A 341 9.35 18.44 4.64
CA PHE A 341 8.63 19.26 3.66
C PHE A 341 8.65 20.71 4.15
N ASN A 342 9.33 21.55 3.38
CA ASN A 342 9.57 22.95 3.70
C ASN A 342 8.28 23.78 3.73
N GLU A 343 8.31 24.77 4.61
CA GLU A 343 7.37 25.88 4.75
C GLU A 343 7.15 26.71 3.47
N LYS A 344 5.98 27.37 3.46
CA LYS A 344 5.61 28.63 2.80
C LYS A 344 5.49 28.65 1.27
N ILE A 345 4.23 28.69 0.84
CA ILE A 345 3.80 29.68 -0.15
C ILE A 345 2.73 30.54 0.53
N SER A 346 3.18 31.65 1.12
CA SER A 346 2.35 32.83 1.32
C SER A 346 2.11 33.46 -0.06
N VAL A 347 0.86 33.43 -0.53
CA VAL A 347 0.42 34.27 -1.65
C VAL A 347 -0.21 35.52 -1.05
N GLU A 348 0.57 36.59 -0.98
CA GLU A 348 0.05 37.96 -1.08
C GLU A 348 0.65 38.59 -2.34
N ALA A 349 -0.14 39.48 -2.94
CA ALA A 349 -0.01 40.05 -4.28
C ALA A 349 1.28 40.83 -4.57
#